data_AF-A0A1D9QAS1-F1
#
_entry.id   AF-A0A1D9QAS1-F1
#
_cell.length_a   1.000
_cell.length_b   1.000
_cell.length_c   1.000
_cell.angle_alpha   90.00
_cell.angle_beta   90.00
_cell.angle_gamma   90.00
#
_symmetry.space_group_name_H-M   'P 1'
#
loop_
_entity.id
_entity.type
_entity.pdbx_description
1 polymer ?
#
loop_
_entity_poly.entity_id
_entity_poly.type
_entity_poly.pdbx_seq_one_letter_code
_entity_poly.pdbx_strand_id
1 'polypeptide(L)'
;MGSKNRRAPPVKSTEVIPKEPSEIETHPGMILTGNILTITIDYCSPETQTESSKSQFIESLLKILPDYAPWAKIIQLSIHTDIPSKETPNNIYFTRINDMNSIVKQLNKFKKLQQVRVRTLVDQYNFSQMKLAAAMYGLRLGLVWRFSYVLKGEMPVMVSLDDNVMGRLWGVWKKEFLSRLEVLG
;
A
#
# COMPACT_ATOMS: atom_id res chain seq x y z
N MET A 1 6.97 41.13 -41.27
CA MET A 1 6.73 41.29 -39.81
C MET A 1 5.23 41.50 -39.62
N GLY A 2 4.43 40.72 -38.89
CA GLY A 2 4.61 39.46 -38.17
C GLY A 2 3.23 38.85 -37.91
N SER A 3 3.09 37.53 -38.02
CA SER A 3 1.85 36.82 -37.72
C SER A 3 1.61 36.78 -36.21
N LYS A 4 0.44 37.28 -35.78
CA LYS A 4 -0.02 37.21 -34.40
C LYS A 4 -0.49 35.79 -34.09
N ASN A 5 0.38 34.97 -33.48
CA ASN A 5 -0.03 33.72 -32.86
C ASN A 5 -0.91 34.02 -31.63
N ARG A 6 -2.22 33.86 -31.77
CA ARG A 6 -3.14 33.80 -30.63
C ARG A 6 -2.91 32.50 -29.89
N ARG A 7 -2.21 32.55 -28.75
CA ARG A 7 -2.22 31.45 -27.78
C ARG A 7 -3.60 31.42 -27.12
N ALA A 8 -4.24 30.25 -27.14
CA ALA A 8 -5.42 29.98 -26.33
C ALA A 8 -5.06 30.18 -24.84
N PRO A 9 -5.97 30.73 -24.02
CA PRO A 9 -5.74 30.86 -22.59
C PRO A 9 -5.58 29.47 -21.95
N PRO A 10 -4.66 29.31 -20.98
CA PRO A 10 -4.50 28.06 -20.27
C PRO A 10 -5.80 27.72 -19.52
N VAL A 11 -6.26 26.48 -19.68
CA VAL A 11 -7.39 25.93 -18.93
C VAL A 11 -7.05 26.04 -17.44
N LYS A 12 -7.79 26.89 -16.71
CA LYS A 12 -7.71 26.94 -15.25
C LYS A 12 -8.12 25.58 -14.72
N SER A 13 -7.19 24.86 -14.08
CA SER A 13 -7.51 23.70 -13.28
C SER A 13 -8.42 24.18 -12.14
N THR A 14 -9.67 23.74 -12.13
CA THR A 14 -10.56 23.89 -10.98
C THR A 14 -9.91 23.15 -9.82
N GLU A 15 -9.33 23.87 -8.87
CA GLU A 15 -8.88 23.31 -7.60
C GLU A 15 -10.11 22.76 -6.87
N VAL A 16 -10.25 21.43 -6.88
CA VAL A 16 -11.26 20.74 -6.07
C VAL A 16 -10.82 20.90 -4.63
N ILE A 17 -11.64 21.59 -3.84
CA ILE A 17 -11.42 21.75 -2.40
C ILE A 17 -11.44 20.34 -1.78
N PRO A 18 -10.39 19.94 -1.03
CA PRO A 18 -10.39 18.67 -0.32
C PRO A 18 -11.59 18.55 0.62
N LYS A 19 -12.21 17.36 0.67
CA LYS A 19 -13.19 17.02 1.72
C LYS A 19 -12.51 17.14 3.08
N GLU A 20 -13.22 17.69 4.06
CA GLU A 20 -12.74 17.69 5.44
C GLU A 20 -12.62 16.24 5.95
N PRO A 21 -11.68 15.92 6.87
CA PRO A 21 -11.49 14.55 7.34
C PRO A 21 -12.75 13.86 7.87
N SER A 22 -13.66 14.63 8.48
CA SER A 22 -14.96 14.13 8.99
C SER A 22 -15.97 13.78 7.90
N GLU A 23 -15.76 14.26 6.66
CA GLU A 23 -16.63 14.04 5.50
C GLU A 23 -16.15 12.89 4.61
N ILE A 24 -14.96 12.35 4.88
CA ILE A 24 -14.42 11.21 4.15
C ILE A 24 -15.18 9.95 4.57
N GLU A 25 -15.60 9.16 3.58
CA GLU A 25 -16.26 7.88 3.82
C GLU A 25 -15.39 6.98 4.71
N THR A 26 -15.97 6.46 5.79
CA THR A 26 -15.26 5.58 6.72
C THR A 26 -15.05 4.20 6.10
N HIS A 27 -13.86 3.63 6.27
CA HIS A 27 -13.57 2.28 5.82
C HIS A 27 -13.05 1.44 7.00
N PRO A 28 -13.50 0.19 7.21
CA PRO A 28 -13.08 -0.63 8.35
C PRO A 28 -11.56 -0.86 8.40
N GLY A 29 -10.90 -0.87 7.24
CA GLY A 29 -9.45 -0.96 7.13
C GLY A 29 -8.68 0.35 7.20
N MET A 30 -9.31 1.51 7.43
CA MET A 30 -8.62 2.81 7.39
C MET A 30 -9.00 3.71 8.57
N ILE A 31 -7.99 4.28 9.22
CA ILE A 31 -8.18 5.24 10.31
C ILE A 31 -7.16 6.37 10.16
N LEU A 32 -7.65 7.61 10.06
CA LEU A 32 -6.81 8.80 10.09
C LEU A 32 -6.71 9.33 11.54
N THR A 33 -5.50 9.52 12.03
CA THR A 33 -5.23 10.16 13.33
C THR A 33 -4.16 11.22 13.15
N GLY A 34 -4.56 12.49 13.27
CA GLY A 34 -3.71 13.62 12.88
C GLY A 34 -3.35 13.52 11.39
N ASN A 35 -2.06 13.36 11.09
CA ASN A 35 -1.53 13.20 9.74
C ASN A 35 -1.09 11.76 9.40
N ILE A 36 -1.43 10.80 10.26
CA ILE A 36 -1.09 9.40 10.11
C ILE A 36 -2.34 8.65 9.67
N LEU A 37 -2.32 8.14 8.43
CA LEU A 37 -3.35 7.22 7.95
C LEU A 37 -2.87 5.79 8.20
N THR A 38 -3.56 5.09 9.10
CA THR A 38 -3.38 3.67 9.32
C THR A 38 -4.24 2.89 8.33
N ILE A 39 -3.64 1.95 7.62
CA ILE A 39 -4.29 1.03 6.70
C ILE A 39 -4.03 -0.38 7.21
N THR A 40 -5.09 -1.14 7.45
CA THR A 40 -5.02 -2.54 7.90
C THR A 40 -5.57 -3.45 6.82
N ILE A 41 -4.75 -4.39 6.38
CA ILE A 41 -5.12 -5.42 5.41
C ILE A 41 -4.94 -6.77 6.10
N ASP A 42 -6.07 -7.40 6.40
CA ASP A 42 -6.11 -8.71 7.01
C ASP A 42 -6.67 -9.74 6.02
N TYR A 43 -5.76 -10.55 5.46
CA TYR A 43 -6.13 -11.64 4.55
C TYR A 43 -6.62 -12.89 5.29
N CYS A 44 -6.53 -12.91 6.62
CA CYS A 44 -6.91 -14.03 7.50
C CYS A 44 -8.25 -13.78 8.23
N SER A 45 -8.82 -12.58 8.13
CA SER A 45 -9.98 -12.19 8.94
C SER A 45 -11.20 -13.07 8.66
N PRO A 46 -11.90 -13.56 9.71
CA PRO A 46 -13.18 -14.25 9.57
C PRO A 46 -14.32 -13.34 9.08
N GLU A 47 -14.11 -12.03 8.99
CA GLU A 47 -15.10 -11.09 8.44
C GLU A 47 -14.97 -10.98 6.90
N THR A 48 -13.84 -11.41 6.34
CA THR A 48 -13.56 -11.48 4.90
C THR A 48 -13.43 -12.94 4.43
N GLN A 49 -14.40 -13.79 4.82
CA GLN A 49 -14.33 -15.27 4.68
C GLN A 49 -14.11 -15.77 3.26
N THR A 50 -14.52 -14.98 2.25
CA THR A 50 -14.38 -15.34 0.84
C THR A 50 -13.38 -14.43 0.15
N GLU A 51 -12.68 -14.96 -0.85
CA GLU A 51 -11.80 -14.13 -1.69
C GLU A 51 -12.59 -12.99 -2.38
N SER A 52 -13.88 -13.20 -2.69
CA SER A 52 -14.77 -12.13 -3.18
C SER A 52 -14.91 -10.99 -2.18
N SER A 53 -15.13 -11.30 -0.90
CA SER A 53 -15.21 -10.30 0.18
C SER A 53 -13.87 -9.57 0.38
N LYS A 54 -12.74 -10.27 0.24
CA LYS A 54 -11.40 -9.64 0.30
C LYS A 54 -11.18 -8.71 -0.88
N SER A 55 -11.55 -9.11 -2.10
CA SER A 55 -11.48 -8.25 -3.28
C SER A 55 -12.35 -7.00 -3.13
N GLN A 56 -13.60 -7.16 -2.67
CA GLN A 56 -14.49 -6.02 -2.40
C GLN A 56 -13.92 -5.05 -1.36
N PHE A 57 -13.30 -5.58 -0.30
CA PHE A 57 -12.63 -4.76 0.72
C PHE A 57 -11.48 -3.94 0.14
N ILE A 58 -10.63 -4.54 -0.70
CA ILE A 58 -9.54 -3.83 -1.37
C ILE A 58 -10.08 -2.79 -2.37
N GLU A 59 -11.13 -3.13 -3.12
CA GLU A 59 -11.78 -2.22 -4.07
C GLU A 59 -12.37 -0.98 -3.37
N SER A 60 -13.13 -1.17 -2.28
CA SER A 60 -13.68 -0.07 -1.49
C SER A 60 -12.57 0.78 -0.86
N LEU A 61 -11.51 0.14 -0.35
CA LEU A 61 -10.34 0.82 0.16
C LEU A 61 -9.70 1.70 -0.92
N LEU A 62 -9.42 1.15 -2.11
CA LEU A 62 -8.78 1.88 -3.21
C LEU A 62 -9.64 3.02 -3.76
N LYS A 63 -10.96 2.90 -3.67
CA LYS A 63 -11.91 3.96 -4.05
C LYS A 63 -11.83 5.16 -3.11
N ILE A 64 -11.73 4.92 -1.81
CA ILE A 64 -11.77 5.97 -0.78
C ILE A 64 -10.36 6.52 -0.48
N LEU A 65 -9.31 5.71 -0.61
CA LEU A 65 -7.93 6.07 -0.29
C LEU A 65 -7.48 7.44 -0.84
N PRO A 66 -7.78 7.84 -2.09
CA PRO A 66 -7.41 9.15 -2.62
C PRO A 66 -7.93 10.35 -1.81
N ASP A 67 -9.09 10.23 -1.15
CA ASP A 67 -9.68 11.31 -0.35
C ASP A 67 -8.83 11.65 0.88
N TYR A 68 -8.01 10.70 1.36
CA TYR A 68 -7.07 10.94 2.47
C TYR A 68 -5.76 11.60 2.02
N ALA A 69 -5.47 11.67 0.72
CA ALA A 69 -4.19 12.16 0.20
C ALA A 69 -3.81 13.61 0.61
N PRO A 70 -4.76 14.55 0.76
CA PRO A 70 -4.47 15.91 1.22
C PRO A 70 -4.05 16.00 2.69
N TRP A 71 -4.34 14.96 3.48
CA TRP A 71 -4.24 14.95 4.94
C TRP A 71 -3.11 14.05 5.45
N ALA A 72 -2.86 12.93 4.77
CA ALA A 72 -1.86 11.95 5.18
C ALA A 72 -0.43 12.39 4.82
N LYS A 73 0.43 12.52 5.84
CA LYS A 73 1.90 12.66 5.68
C LYS A 73 2.62 11.34 5.94
N ILE A 74 2.02 10.46 6.73
CA ILE A 74 2.55 9.15 7.08
C ILE A 74 1.49 8.10 6.79
N ILE A 75 1.87 7.01 6.15
CA ILE A 75 1.06 5.81 6.02
C ILE A 75 1.60 4.77 6.98
N GLN A 76 0.74 4.21 7.82
CA GLN A 76 1.05 3.03 8.63
C GLN A 76 0.28 1.84 8.06
N LEU A 77 0.97 0.99 7.31
CA LEU A 77 0.39 -0.16 6.64
C LEU A 77 0.64 -1.43 7.47
N SER A 78 -0.43 -2.03 7.97
CA SER A 78 -0.40 -3.30 8.70
C SER A 78 -0.92 -4.41 7.81
N ILE A 79 -0.12 -5.46 7.63
CA ILE A 79 -0.42 -6.60 6.74
C ILE A 79 -0.47 -7.87 7.59
N HIS A 80 -1.54 -8.64 7.47
CA HIS A 80 -1.68 -9.96 8.07
C HIS A 80 -1.97 -10.99 6.98
N THR A 81 -1.13 -12.02 6.91
CA THR A 81 -1.19 -13.08 5.89
C THR A 81 -1.21 -14.46 6.54
N ASP A 82 -1.89 -15.40 5.87
CA ASP A 82 -2.12 -16.74 6.38
C ASP A 82 -0.80 -17.50 6.65
N ILE A 83 -0.83 -18.42 7.62
CA ILE A 83 0.30 -19.30 7.92
C ILE A 83 0.59 -20.20 6.70
N PRO A 84 1.86 -20.30 6.24
CA PRO A 84 2.22 -21.06 5.04
C PRO A 84 1.98 -22.57 5.08
N SER A 85 1.54 -23.15 6.19
CA SER A 85 1.18 -24.59 6.26
C SER A 85 0.01 -24.94 5.33
N LYS A 86 -0.75 -23.94 4.90
CA LYS A 86 -1.58 -23.98 3.69
C LYS A 86 -0.86 -23.11 2.67
N GLU A 87 -0.15 -23.70 1.70
CA GLU A 87 0.39 -22.92 0.59
C GLU A 87 -0.78 -22.14 -0.02
N THR A 88 -0.78 -20.81 0.15
CA THR A 88 -1.80 -19.97 -0.46
C THR A 88 -1.79 -20.27 -1.95
N PRO A 89 -2.91 -20.70 -2.55
CA PRO A 89 -2.98 -21.00 -3.97
C PRO A 89 -2.38 -19.85 -4.79
N ASN A 90 -1.56 -20.20 -5.79
CA ASN A 90 -0.78 -19.22 -6.56
C ASN A 90 -1.65 -18.09 -7.12
N ASN A 91 -2.87 -18.39 -7.56
CA ASN A 91 -3.83 -17.39 -8.03
C ASN A 91 -4.19 -16.37 -6.95
N ILE A 92 -4.48 -16.82 -5.72
CA ILE A 92 -4.79 -15.96 -4.58
C ILE A 92 -3.58 -15.10 -4.24
N TYR A 93 -2.40 -15.70 -4.19
CA TYR A 93 -1.16 -14.95 -3.93
C TYR A 93 -0.92 -13.86 -4.97
N PHE A 94 -1.16 -14.14 -6.26
CA PHE A 94 -1.03 -13.14 -7.32
C PHE A 94 -2.10 -12.05 -7.25
N THR A 95 -3.32 -12.36 -6.84
CA THR A 95 -4.34 -11.34 -6.53
C THR A 95 -3.83 -10.40 -5.45
N ARG A 96 -3.27 -10.92 -4.35
CA ARG A 96 -2.71 -10.11 -3.26
C ARG A 96 -1.53 -9.24 -3.72
N ILE A 97 -0.69 -9.74 -4.62
CA ILE A 97 0.36 -8.91 -5.27
C ILE A 97 -0.27 -7.73 -6.04
N ASN A 98 -1.34 -7.98 -6.79
CA ASN A 98 -2.03 -6.93 -7.55
C ASN A 98 -2.71 -5.90 -6.65
N ASP A 99 -3.29 -6.33 -5.53
CA ASP A 99 -3.86 -5.45 -4.51
C ASP A 99 -2.78 -4.49 -3.98
N MET A 100 -1.65 -5.04 -3.57
CA MET A 100 -0.53 -4.27 -3.02
C MET A 100 0.08 -3.31 -4.05
N ASN A 101 0.21 -3.74 -5.32
CA ASN A 101 0.63 -2.86 -6.41
C ASN A 101 -0.35 -1.70 -6.63
N SER A 102 -1.65 -1.99 -6.55
CA SER A 102 -2.69 -0.97 -6.70
C SER A 102 -2.65 0.05 -5.57
N ILE A 103 -2.43 -0.40 -4.34
CA ILE A 103 -2.24 0.48 -3.17
C ILE A 103 -1.00 1.37 -3.39
N VAL A 104 0.15 0.78 -3.72
CA VAL A 104 1.39 1.52 -4.00
C VAL A 104 1.19 2.56 -5.10
N LYS A 105 0.48 2.20 -6.18
CA LYS A 105 0.13 3.12 -7.27
C LYS A 105 -0.70 4.31 -6.80
N GLN A 106 -1.64 4.11 -5.86
CA GLN A 106 -2.39 5.22 -5.27
C GLN A 106 -1.51 6.06 -4.34
N LEU A 107 -0.72 5.43 -3.46
CA LEU A 107 0.18 6.14 -2.54
C LEU A 107 1.19 7.02 -3.29
N ASN A 108 1.67 6.59 -4.45
CA ASN A 108 2.57 7.38 -5.30
C ASN A 108 1.94 8.68 -5.83
N LYS A 109 0.61 8.82 -5.81
CA LYS A 109 -0.10 10.06 -6.17
C LYS A 109 -0.15 11.05 -5.01
N PHE A 110 0.11 10.62 -3.77
CA PHE A 110 -0.01 11.46 -2.58
C PHE A 110 1.17 12.44 -2.52
N LYS A 111 0.91 13.70 -2.87
CA LYS A 111 1.97 14.72 -2.97
C LYS A 111 2.60 15.07 -1.61
N LYS A 112 1.81 15.03 -0.54
CA LYS A 112 2.23 15.35 0.84
C LYS A 112 2.77 14.15 1.62
N LEU A 113 2.72 12.94 1.04
CA LEU A 113 3.21 11.74 1.69
C LEU A 113 4.74 11.78 1.82
N GLN A 114 5.23 11.59 3.04
CA GLN A 114 6.64 11.67 3.42
C GLN A 114 7.21 10.32 3.84
N GLN A 115 6.39 9.46 4.45
CA GLN A 115 6.85 8.18 4.98
C GLN A 115 5.80 7.08 4.85
N VAL A 116 6.23 5.86 4.56
CA VAL A 116 5.44 4.63 4.71
C VAL A 116 6.07 3.73 5.76
N ARG A 117 5.30 3.30 6.75
CA ARG A 117 5.72 2.37 7.80
C ARG A 117 4.95 1.08 7.59
N VAL A 118 5.65 0.01 7.25
CA VAL A 118 5.04 -1.29 7.03
C VAL A 118 5.29 -2.19 8.23
N ARG A 119 4.22 -2.83 8.69
CA ARG A 119 4.26 -3.86 9.72
C ARG A 119 3.59 -5.12 9.20
N THR A 120 4.25 -6.26 9.36
CA THR A 120 3.65 -7.57 9.08
C THR A 120 3.49 -8.37 10.36
N LEU A 121 2.30 -8.93 10.60
CA LEU A 121 2.10 -9.95 11.63
C LEU A 121 2.62 -11.30 11.08
N VAL A 122 3.53 -11.92 11.82
CA VAL A 122 4.15 -13.19 11.44
C VAL A 122 3.97 -14.24 12.52
N ASP A 123 3.90 -15.49 12.09
CA ASP A 123 3.92 -16.67 12.95
C ASP A 123 5.27 -17.37 12.78
N GLN A 124 5.91 -17.72 13.90
CA GLN A 124 7.13 -18.56 13.93
C GLN A 124 8.26 -18.08 12.99
N TYR A 125 8.47 -16.77 12.85
CA TYR A 125 9.50 -16.15 11.99
C TYR A 125 9.42 -16.51 10.50
N ASN A 126 8.22 -16.76 9.97
CA ASN A 126 8.07 -17.18 8.59
C ASN A 126 8.19 -16.01 7.59
N PHE A 127 9.27 -16.01 6.80
CA PHE A 127 9.51 -14.99 5.78
C PHE A 127 8.43 -14.93 4.69
N SER A 128 7.76 -16.04 4.38
CA SER A 128 6.71 -16.05 3.35
C SER A 128 5.57 -15.09 3.67
N GLN A 129 5.25 -14.90 4.95
CA GLN A 129 4.23 -13.94 5.40
C GLN A 129 4.63 -12.47 5.15
N MET A 130 5.93 -12.20 5.08
CA MET A 130 6.50 -10.86 4.85
C MET A 130 6.53 -10.45 3.38
N LYS A 131 6.37 -11.39 2.44
CA LYS A 131 6.62 -11.14 1.00
C LYS A 131 5.80 -9.99 0.42
N LEU A 132 4.56 -9.79 0.87
CA LEU A 132 3.72 -8.69 0.36
C LEU A 132 4.28 -7.30 0.70
N ALA A 133 5.10 -7.17 1.75
CA ALA A 133 5.81 -5.92 2.06
C ALA A 133 6.81 -5.52 0.96
N ALA A 134 7.25 -6.46 0.12
CA ALA A 134 8.14 -6.18 -1.01
C ALA A 134 7.52 -5.19 -2.02
N ALA A 135 6.19 -5.05 -2.05
CA ALA A 135 5.51 -4.04 -2.87
C ALA A 135 6.03 -2.61 -2.64
N MET A 136 6.53 -2.31 -1.43
CA MET A 136 7.01 -0.98 -1.07
C MET A 136 8.24 -0.53 -1.86
N TYR A 137 8.98 -1.45 -2.47
CA TYR A 137 10.05 -1.09 -3.41
C TYR A 137 9.51 -0.41 -4.69
N GLY A 138 8.20 -0.50 -4.97
CA GLY A 138 7.53 0.24 -6.04
C GLY A 138 7.11 1.68 -5.67
N LEU A 139 7.41 2.14 -4.45
CA LEU A 139 7.15 3.53 -4.06
C LEU A 139 8.04 4.50 -4.86
N ARG A 140 7.51 5.70 -5.14
CA ARG A 140 8.22 6.74 -5.90
C ARG A 140 9.52 7.14 -5.21
N LEU A 141 10.51 7.50 -6.03
CA LEU A 141 11.81 8.00 -5.54
C LEU A 141 11.62 9.18 -4.57
N GLY A 142 12.42 9.17 -3.51
CA GLY A 142 12.37 10.19 -2.45
C GLY A 142 11.38 9.90 -1.32
N LEU A 143 10.52 8.89 -1.45
CA LEU A 143 9.66 8.46 -0.35
C LEU A 143 10.40 7.48 0.56
N VAL A 144 10.47 7.80 1.85
CA VAL A 144 11.10 6.91 2.84
C VAL A 144 10.11 5.82 3.24
N TRP A 145 10.55 4.56 3.25
CA TRP A 145 9.77 3.49 3.86
C TRP A 145 10.59 2.71 4.88
N ARG A 146 9.91 2.13 5.87
CA ARG A 146 10.49 1.31 6.92
C ARG A 146 9.70 0.03 7.08
N PHE A 147 10.39 -1.06 7.39
CA PHE A 147 9.77 -2.36 7.63
C PHE A 147 9.94 -2.80 9.07
N SER A 148 8.90 -3.44 9.60
CA SER A 148 8.90 -4.14 10.86
C SER A 148 8.05 -5.39 10.75
N TYR A 149 8.34 -6.40 11.56
CA TYR A 149 7.45 -7.52 11.76
C TYR A 149 7.14 -7.69 13.24
N VAL A 150 6.02 -8.32 13.55
CA VAL A 150 5.61 -8.60 14.92
C VAL A 150 5.22 -10.06 15.02
N LEU A 151 5.76 -10.75 16.03
CA LEU A 151 5.30 -12.07 16.42
C LEU A 151 4.14 -11.92 17.38
N LYS A 152 3.16 -12.81 17.30
CA LYS A 152 1.99 -12.76 18.18
C LYS A 152 2.44 -12.82 19.65
N GLY A 153 2.10 -11.78 20.41
CA GLY A 153 2.46 -11.65 21.83
C GLY A 153 3.82 -10.99 22.10
N GLU A 154 4.54 -10.56 21.06
CA GLU A 154 5.85 -9.92 21.18
C GLU A 154 5.85 -8.46 20.73
N MET A 155 6.94 -7.75 21.05
CA MET A 155 7.19 -6.40 20.57
C MET A 155 7.58 -6.41 19.08
N PRO A 156 7.20 -5.37 18.31
CA PRO A 156 7.62 -5.27 16.91
C PRO A 156 9.14 -5.22 16.76
N VAL A 157 9.68 -6.05 15.87
CA VAL A 157 11.09 -6.05 15.47
C VAL A 157 11.23 -5.11 14.28
N MET A 158 11.97 -4.01 14.48
CA MET A 158 12.33 -3.08 13.41
C MET A 158 13.46 -3.69 12.58
N VAL A 159 13.28 -3.76 11.27
CA VAL A 159 14.28 -4.32 10.35
C VAL A 159 15.18 -3.20 9.84
N SER A 160 16.49 -3.34 10.05
CA SER A 160 17.49 -2.41 9.51
C SER A 160 17.56 -2.52 7.98
N LEU A 161 17.95 -1.44 7.31
CA LEU A 161 18.13 -1.44 5.85
C LEU A 161 19.18 -2.46 5.39
N ASP A 162 20.19 -2.71 6.22
CA ASP A 162 21.30 -3.63 5.94
C ASP A 162 20.96 -5.09 6.34
N ASP A 163 19.76 -5.34 6.87
CA ASP A 163 19.34 -6.67 7.29
C ASP A 163 19.07 -7.58 6.07
N ASN A 164 19.44 -8.86 6.20
CA ASN A 164 19.19 -9.89 5.18
C ASN A 164 17.72 -9.98 4.78
N VAL A 165 16.77 -9.69 5.69
CA VAL A 165 15.34 -9.63 5.39
C VAL A 165 15.04 -8.60 4.31
N MET A 166 15.66 -7.41 4.35
CA MET A 166 15.48 -6.39 3.31
C MET A 166 16.04 -6.87 1.97
N GLY A 167 17.22 -7.49 1.96
CA GLY A 167 17.80 -8.09 0.76
C GLY A 167 16.91 -9.16 0.14
N ARG A 168 16.26 -9.99 0.96
CA ARG A 168 15.29 -11.00 0.50
C ARG A 168 14.02 -10.36 -0.06
N LEU A 169 13.46 -9.33 0.60
CA LEU A 169 12.30 -8.60 0.10
C LEU A 169 12.60 -7.92 -1.24
N TRP A 170 13.80 -7.38 -1.42
CA TRP A 170 14.26 -6.86 -2.71
C TRP A 170 14.26 -7.94 -3.80
N GLY A 171 14.77 -9.14 -3.48
CA GLY A 171 14.72 -10.29 -4.38
C GLY A 171 13.29 -10.67 -4.78
N VAL A 172 12.36 -10.69 -3.82
CA VAL A 172 10.93 -10.92 -4.05
C VAL A 172 10.35 -9.86 -4.98
N TRP A 173 10.61 -8.57 -4.73
CA TRP A 173 10.11 -7.49 -5.56
C TRP A 173 10.55 -7.63 -7.02
N LYS A 174 11.86 -7.84 -7.27
CA LYS A 174 12.38 -8.02 -8.63
C LYS A 174 11.74 -9.20 -9.38
N LYS A 175 11.55 -10.33 -8.68
CA LYS A 175 11.06 -11.57 -9.29
C LYS A 175 9.55 -11.56 -9.49
N GLU A 176 8.80 -11.09 -8.51
CA GLU A 176 7.36 -11.33 -8.39
C GLU A 176 6.52 -10.07 -8.66
N PHE A 177 7.05 -8.87 -8.39
CA PHE A 177 6.31 -7.61 -8.55
C PHE A 177 6.68 -6.87 -9.84
N LEU A 178 7.98 -6.69 -10.11
CA LEU A 178 8.45 -5.91 -11.27
C LEU A 178 8.05 -6.54 -12.60
N SER A 179 8.19 -7.86 -12.73
CA SER A 179 7.78 -8.64 -13.91
C SER A 179 6.29 -8.53 -14.25
N ARG A 180 5.46 -8.09 -13.30
CA ARG A 180 4.02 -7.92 -13.47
C ARG A 180 3.60 -6.47 -13.73
N LEU A 181 4.45 -5.50 -13.44
CA LEU A 181 4.23 -4.10 -13.79
C LEU A 181 4.44 -3.85 -15.30
N GLU A 182 5.33 -4.62 -15.93
CA GLU A 182 5.62 -4.53 -17.37
C GLU A 182 4.53 -5.13 -18.26
N VAL A 183 3.63 -5.96 -17.71
CA VAL A 183 2.53 -6.61 -18.47
C VAL A 183 1.24 -5.75 -18.48
N LEU A 184 1.17 -4.71 -17.64
CA LEU A 184 -0.01 -3.82 -17.49
C LEU A 184 0.24 -2.39 -17.98
N GLY A 185 1.39 -2.14 -18.64
CA GLY A 185 1.81 -0.85 -19.19
C GLY A 185 1.48 -0.67 -20.66
#